data_AF-A0A833D244-F1
#
_entry.id   AF-A0A833D244-F1
#
_cell.length_a   1.000
_cell.length_b   1.000
_cell.length_c   1.000
_cell.angle_alpha   90.00
_cell.angle_beta   90.00
_cell.angle_gamma   90.00
#
_symmetry.space_group_name_H-M   'P 1'
#
loop_
_entity.id
_entity.type
_entity.pdbx_description
1 polymer ?
#
loop_
_entity_poly.entity_id
_entity_poly.type
_entity_poly.pdbx_seq_one_letter_code
_entity_poly.pdbx_strand_id
1 'polypeptide(L)' 'MTAKPKGDLTKTFDAIKRPAPVVKSKEDKGLSKMTFELSTPAKKQLAIMAVDTEKTQRELLAEALNLLFREHKKPEIA' A
#
# COMPACT_ATOMS: atom_id res chain seq x y z
N MET A 1 -4.11 60.79 -14.74
CA MET A 1 -4.85 59.53 -14.86
C MET A 1 -4.02 58.42 -14.22
N THR A 2 -4.45 57.98 -13.04
CA THR A 2 -3.85 56.95 -12.18
C THR A 2 -4.42 55.57 -12.52
N ALA A 3 -3.57 54.56 -12.74
CA ALA A 3 -3.92 53.15 -12.48
C ALA A 3 -2.69 52.22 -12.49
N LYS A 4 -2.27 51.80 -11.30
CA LYS A 4 -1.90 50.41 -10.94
C LYS A 4 -2.81 50.06 -9.74
N PRO A 5 -2.92 48.80 -9.27
CA PRO A 5 -2.57 47.50 -9.86
C PRO A 5 -3.72 46.48 -9.71
N LYS A 6 -3.73 45.34 -10.43
CA LYS A 6 -4.30 44.08 -9.90
C LYS A 6 -3.48 42.91 -10.43
N GLY A 7 -2.87 42.19 -9.49
CA GLY A 7 -2.15 40.97 -9.77
C GLY A 7 -3.09 39.82 -10.12
N ASP A 8 -2.52 38.81 -10.76
CA ASP A 8 -3.12 37.49 -10.81
C ASP A 8 -2.00 36.45 -10.67
N LEU A 9 -1.59 36.23 -9.42
CA LEU A 9 -0.62 35.23 -8.97
C LEU A 9 -1.25 33.84 -8.82
N THR A 10 -2.20 33.47 -9.69
CA THR A 10 -2.91 32.18 -9.59
C THR A 10 -2.53 31.17 -10.67
N LYS A 11 -1.68 31.54 -11.62
CA LYS A 11 -1.23 30.63 -12.67
C LYS A 11 0.13 30.07 -12.31
N THR A 12 0.12 28.84 -11.76
CA THR A 12 1.15 27.78 -11.79
C THR A 12 1.33 27.04 -10.45
N PHE A 13 0.25 26.81 -9.70
CA PHE A 13 0.17 25.59 -8.89
C PHE A 13 -0.20 24.40 -9.79
N ASP A 14 0.64 24.14 -10.79
CA ASP A 14 0.66 22.86 -11.52
C ASP A 14 1.34 21.87 -10.58
N ALA A 15 0.56 21.46 -9.58
CA ALA A 15 0.95 20.52 -8.55
C ALA A 15 1.18 19.16 -9.20
N ILE A 16 2.42 18.92 -9.61
CA ILE A 16 3.16 17.65 -9.62
C ILE A 16 2.23 16.43 -9.63
N LYS A 17 1.53 16.20 -10.75
CA LYS A 17 0.92 14.91 -11.02
C LYS A 17 1.97 14.03 -11.68
N ARG A 18 2.96 13.59 -10.90
CA ARG A 18 3.81 12.47 -11.31
C ARG A 18 3.03 11.19 -10.99
N PRO A 19 2.47 10.47 -11.98
CA PRO A 19 2.02 9.12 -11.71
C PRO A 19 3.24 8.32 -11.25
N ALA A 20 3.17 7.75 -10.04
CA ALA A 20 4.18 6.80 -9.59
C ALA A 20 4.35 5.72 -10.67
N PRO A 21 5.58 5.29 -11.01
CA PRO A 21 5.77 4.22 -11.96
C PRO A 21 5.04 2.98 -11.42
N VAL A 22 4.07 2.50 -12.19
CA VAL A 22 3.38 1.24 -11.93
C VAL A 22 4.42 0.15 -12.13
N VAL A 23 5.09 -0.25 -11.05
CA VAL A 23 5.93 -1.43 -11.02
C VAL A 23 5.00 -2.61 -11.27
N LYS A 24 5.12 -3.21 -12.47
CA LYS A 24 4.43 -4.46 -12.79
C LYS A 24 5.04 -5.53 -11.89
N SER A 25 4.37 -5.83 -10.79
CA SER A 25 4.72 -6.96 -9.92
C SER A 25 4.81 -8.22 -10.77
N LYS A 26 5.88 -9.00 -10.59
CA LYS A 26 6.10 -10.29 -11.24
C LYS A 26 4.81 -11.09 -11.19
N GLU A 27 4.35 -11.56 -12.35
CA GLU A 27 3.16 -12.41 -12.43
C GLU A 27 3.36 -13.63 -11.54
N ASP A 28 2.55 -13.75 -10.48
CA ASP A 28 2.41 -14.95 -9.65
C ASP A 28 1.76 -16.08 -10.47
N LYS A 29 2.49 -16.62 -11.46
CA LYS A 29 2.08 -17.76 -12.27
C LYS A 29 2.11 -19.02 -11.39
N GLY A 30 0.99 -19.32 -10.74
CA GLY A 30 0.78 -20.56 -9.99
C GLY A 30 0.07 -20.39 -8.64
N LEU A 31 -0.11 -19.16 -8.15
CA LEU A 31 -0.83 -18.93 -6.89
C LEU A 31 -2.32 -18.75 -7.17
N SER A 32 -3.13 -19.64 -6.60
CA SER A 32 -4.58 -19.44 -6.53
C SER A 32 -4.84 -18.11 -5.82
N LYS A 33 -5.43 -17.16 -6.54
CA LYS A 33 -5.76 -15.85 -5.97
C LYS A 33 -6.88 -16.04 -4.95
N MET A 34 -6.50 -16.15 -3.69
CA MET A 34 -7.46 -16.20 -2.60
C MET A 34 -7.89 -14.77 -2.25
N THR A 35 -9.19 -14.49 -2.40
CA THR A 35 -9.79 -13.25 -1.91
C THR A 35 -10.36 -13.49 -0.52
N PHE A 36 -10.02 -12.62 0.41
CA PHE A 36 -10.59 -12.60 1.75
C PHE A 36 -10.89 -11.16 2.14
N GLU A 37 -11.97 -10.96 2.89
CA GLU A 37 -12.33 -9.65 3.40
C GLU A 37 -11.78 -9.45 4.81
N LEU A 38 -11.02 -8.38 4.99
CA LEU A 38 -10.61 -7.91 6.30
C LEU A 38 -11.55 -6.79 6.76
N SER A 39 -11.83 -6.74 8.06
CA SER A 39 -12.54 -5.62 8.66
C SER A 39 -11.76 -4.31 8.42
N THR A 40 -12.47 -3.18 8.34
CA THR A 40 -11.83 -1.87 8.13
C THR A 40 -10.75 -1.55 9.18
N PRO A 41 -10.93 -1.83 10.48
CA PRO A 41 -9.87 -1.64 11.47
C PRO A 41 -8.64 -2.50 11.20
N ALA A 42 -8.82 -3.77 10.84
CA ALA A 42 -7.72 -4.68 10.53
C ALA A 42 -6.92 -4.22 9.30
N LYS A 43 -7.60 -3.74 8.24
CA LYS A 43 -6.94 -3.15 7.06
C LYS A 43 -6.05 -1.96 7.43
N LYS A 44 -6.53 -1.08 8.32
CA LYS A 44 -5.76 0.10 8.79
C LYS A 44 -4.54 -0.31 9.60
N GLN A 45 -4.70 -1.23 10.54
CA GLN A 45 -3.58 -1.71 11.36
C GLN A 45 -2.53 -2.43 10.53
N LEU A 46 -2.95 -3.27 9.58
CA LEU A 46 -2.03 -3.96 8.67
C LEU A 46 -1.25 -2.96 7.82
N ALA A 47 -1.88 -1.88 7.35
CA ALA A 47 -1.21 -0.83 6.59
C ALA A 47 -0.19 -0.04 7.43
N ILE A 48 -0.52 0.28 8.68
CA ILE A 48 0.41 0.94 9.62
C ILE A 48 1.63 0.04 9.85
N MET A 49 1.38 -1.23 10.17
CA MET A 49 2.44 -2.20 10.43
C MET A 49 3.35 -2.42 9.21
N ALA A 50 2.78 -2.46 8.00
CA ALA A 50 3.55 -2.57 6.76
C ALA A 50 4.55 -1.42 6.60
N VAL A 51 4.15 -0.20 6.96
CA VAL A 51 5.03 0.98 6.95
C VAL A 51 6.09 0.86 8.05
N ASP A 52 5.69 0.52 9.27
CA ASP A 52 6.60 0.44 10.42
C ASP A 52 7.69 -0.63 10.25
N THR A 53 7.38 -1.74 9.59
CA THR A 53 8.31 -2.87 9.40
C THR A 53 9.01 -2.85 8.04
N GLU A 54 8.75 -1.86 7.19
CA GLU A 54 9.24 -1.79 5.80
C GLU A 54 8.92 -3.05 4.98
N LYS A 55 7.75 -3.66 5.21
CA LYS A 55 7.28 -4.89 4.54
C LYS A 55 6.02 -4.63 3.74
N THR A 56 5.76 -5.47 2.74
CA THR A 56 4.47 -5.48 2.07
C THR A 56 3.40 -6.11 2.98
N GLN A 57 2.15 -5.70 2.81
CA GLN A 57 1.02 -6.33 3.51
C GLN A 57 0.94 -7.85 3.26
N ARG A 58 1.36 -8.29 2.06
CA ARG A 58 1.42 -9.70 1.68
C ARG A 58 2.44 -10.48 2.53
N GLU A 59 3.62 -9.91 2.76
CA GLU A 59 4.66 -10.53 3.60
C GLU A 59 4.19 -10.63 5.05
N LEU A 60 3.58 -9.57 5.59
CA LEU A 60 3.01 -9.59 6.94
C LEU A 60 1.91 -10.65 7.10
N LEU A 61 1.05 -10.80 6.09
CA LEU A 61 0.03 -11.84 6.08
C LEU A 61 0.64 -13.25 6.04
N ALA A 62 1.67 -13.46 5.21
CA ALA A 62 2.38 -14.73 5.15
C ALA A 62 3.04 -15.07 6.50
N GLU A 63 3.67 -14.09 7.15
CA GLU A 63 4.26 -14.25 8.49
C GLU A 63 3.21 -14.60 9.54
N ALA A 64 2.07 -13.89 9.57
CA ALA A 64 0.97 -14.18 10.49
C ALA A 64 0.42 -15.60 10.30
N LEU A 65 0.28 -16.05 9.04
CA LEU A 65 -0.15 -17.42 8.73
C LEU A 65 0.88 -18.46 9.17
N ASN A 66 2.17 -18.18 8.99
CA ASN A 66 3.24 -19.08 9.47
C ASN A 66 3.25 -19.20 10.99
N LEU A 67 3.01 -18.12 11.74
CA LEU A 67 2.86 -18.16 13.19
C LEU A 67 1.69 -19.07 13.60
N LEU A 68 0.53 -18.92 12.94
CA LEU A 68 -0.64 -19.78 13.16
C LEU A 68 -0.31 -21.25 12.86
N PHE A 69 0.40 -21.53 11.76
CA PHE A 69 0.76 -22.90 11.39
C PHE A 69 1.72 -23.54 12.38
N ARG A 70 2.70 -22.79 12.90
CA ARG A 70 3.59 -23.24 13.97
C ARG A 70 2.82 -23.63 15.23
N GLU A 71 1.86 -22.80 15.67
CA GLU A 71 0.99 -23.10 16.82
C GLU A 71 0.20 -24.41 16.62
N HIS A 72 -0.25 -24.66 15.40
CA HIS A 72 -0.99 -25.88 15.05
C HIS A 72 -0.11 -27.06 14.60
N LYS A 73 1.22 -26.98 14.74
CA LYS A 73 2.18 -28.00 14.29
C LYS A 73 2.00 -28.37 12.81
N LYS A 74 1.68 -27.39 11.97
CA LYS A 74 1.55 -27.50 10.52
C LYS A 74 2.84 -26.99 9.85
N PRO A 75 3.19 -27.49 8.66
CA PRO A 75 4.32 -26.98 7.89
C PRO A 75 4.07 -25.52 7.48
N GLU A 76 5.12 -24.70 7.50
CA GLU A 76 5.08 -23.29 7.08
C GLU A 76 4.88 -23.16 5.56
N ILE A 77 4.33 -22.02 5.12
CA ILE A 77 4.00 -21.73 3.72
C ILE A 77 5.06 -20.86 3.00
N ALA A 78 6.13 -20.46 3.70
CA ALA A 78 7.21 -19.62 3.17
C ALA A 78 8.56 -20.28 3.36
#